data_AF-E9IHE9-F1
#
_entry.id   AF-E9IHE9-F1
#
_cell.length_a   1.000
_cell.length_b   1.000
_cell.length_c   1.000
_cell.angle_alpha   90.00
_cell.angle_beta   90.00
_cell.angle_gamma   90.00
#
_symmetry.space_group_name_H-M   'P 1'
#
loop_
_entity.id
_entity.type
_entity.pdbx_description
1 polymer ?
#
loop_
_entity_poly.entity_id
_entity_poly.type
_entity_poly.pdbx_seq_one_letter_code
_entity_poly.pdbx_strand_id
1 'polypeptide(L)'
;MKSNSLTEIPNLRSCNELRVLDLASNMISMLPDDAFKGLNMLHDLLLSNNNLQSISSNAFTGLSRLQVLDLENNYIEYIHPDAFRETKRLQDL
;
A
#
# COMPACT_ATOMS: atom_id res chain seq x y z
N MET A 1 -5.99 -20.41 0.04
CA MET A 1 -7.35 -19.84 0.16
C MET A 1 -7.22 -18.34 -0.09
N LYS A 2 -7.57 -17.86 -1.29
CA LYS A 2 -7.60 -16.42 -1.60
C LYS A 2 -8.86 -15.86 -0.93
N SER A 3 -8.71 -15.37 0.30
CA SER A 3 -9.81 -14.75 1.03
C SER A 3 -9.93 -13.30 0.56
N ASN A 4 -10.69 -13.09 -0.52
CA ASN A 4 -10.91 -11.79 -1.18
C ASN A 4 -11.93 -10.93 -0.43
N SER A 5 -11.74 -10.75 0.88
CA SER A 5 -12.71 -10.02 1.72
C SER A 5 -12.05 -9.21 2.82
N LEU A 6 -10.76 -8.88 2.67
CA LEU A 6 -10.10 -8.00 3.63
C LEU A 6 -10.70 -6.60 3.53
N THR A 7 -11.19 -6.07 4.64
CA THR A 7 -11.64 -4.68 4.76
C THR A 7 -10.56 -3.78 5.34
N GLU A 8 -9.51 -4.36 5.92
CA GLU A 8 -8.39 -3.68 6.57
C GLU A 8 -7.06 -4.37 6.25
N ILE A 9 -5.97 -3.61 6.40
CA ILE A 9 -4.61 -4.14 6.24
C ILE A 9 -4.28 -5.02 7.45
N PRO A 10 -3.85 -6.29 7.26
CA PRO A 10 -3.45 -7.14 8.37
C PRO A 10 -2.20 -6.58 9.08
N ASN A 11 -1.92 -7.03 10.30
CA ASN A 11 -0.71 -6.63 11.01
C ASN A 11 0.54 -7.27 10.37
N LEU A 12 1.34 -6.45 9.68
CA LEU A 12 2.54 -6.88 8.94
C LEU A 12 3.87 -6.48 9.60
N ARG A 13 3.86 -5.98 10.84
CA ARG A 13 5.05 -5.40 11.50
C ARG A 13 6.25 -6.36 11.62
N SER A 14 6.01 -7.68 11.58
CA SER A 14 7.07 -8.70 11.67
C SER A 14 7.53 -9.23 10.32
N CYS A 15 6.94 -8.78 9.20
CA CYS A 15 7.23 -9.26 7.85
C CYS A 15 8.33 -8.44 7.16
N ASN A 16 9.44 -8.18 7.86
CA ASN A 16 10.51 -7.27 7.41
C ASN A 16 11.25 -7.71 6.13
N GLU A 17 11.23 -9.01 5.79
CA GLU A 17 11.82 -9.57 4.58
C GLU A 17 10.84 -9.64 3.39
N LEU A 18 9.60 -9.17 3.56
CA LEU A 18 8.58 -9.22 2.51
C LEU A 18 8.98 -8.32 1.33
N ARG A 19 8.97 -8.90 0.12
CA ARG A 19 9.30 -8.19 -1.14
C ARG A 19 8.09 -7.84 -1.98
N VAL A 20 7.07 -8.68 -1.95
CA VAL A 20 5.83 -8.50 -2.70
C VAL A 20 4.67 -8.65 -1.72
N LEU A 21 3.77 -7.67 -1.72
CA LEU A 21 2.53 -7.69 -0.95
C LEU A 21 1.37 -7.51 -1.91
N ASP A 22 0.68 -8.63 -2.16
CA ASP A 22 -0.53 -8.65 -2.97
C ASP A 22 -1.77 -8.56 -2.07
N LEU A 23 -2.43 -7.42 -2.12
CA LEU A 23 -3.71 -7.13 -1.47
C LEU A 23 -4.78 -6.77 -2.51
N ALA A 24 -4.54 -7.08 -3.78
CA ALA A 24 -5.47 -6.76 -4.85
C ALA A 24 -6.79 -7.55 -4.71
N SER A 25 -7.88 -7.01 -5.26
CA SER A 25 -9.21 -7.62 -5.22
C SER A 25 -9.73 -7.89 -3.80
N ASN A 26 -9.64 -6.88 -2.93
CA ASN A 26 -10.19 -6.89 -1.58
C ASN A 26 -11.19 -5.73 -1.42
N MET A 27 -11.62 -5.45 -0.19
CA MET A 27 -12.58 -4.40 0.14
C MET A 27 -11.96 -3.30 1.01
N ILE A 28 -10.64 -3.10 0.92
CA ILE A 28 -9.91 -2.15 1.76
C ILE A 28 -10.33 -0.73 1.37
N SER A 29 -10.88 0.03 2.32
CA SER A 29 -11.36 1.39 2.07
C SER A 29 -10.41 2.48 2.56
N MET A 30 -9.46 2.13 3.42
CA MET A 30 -8.49 3.05 3.99
C MET A 30 -7.12 2.40 4.16
N LEU A 31 -6.07 3.21 4.00
CA LEU A 31 -4.72 2.88 4.43
C LEU A 31 -4.44 3.62 5.75
N PRO A 32 -4.41 2.92 6.90
CA PRO A 32 -3.98 3.55 8.14
C PRO A 32 -2.57 4.12 8.00
N ASP A 33 -2.30 5.23 8.68
CA ASP A 33 -0.95 5.75 8.80
C ASP A 33 -0.01 4.66 9.36
N ASP A 34 1.19 4.57 8.78
CA ASP A 34 2.21 3.58 9.15
C ASP A 34 1.78 2.10 8.95
N ALA A 35 0.73 1.80 8.16
CA ALA A 35 0.26 0.43 7.92
C ALA A 35 1.34 -0.52 7.41
N PHE A 36 2.29 -0.01 6.63
CA PHE A 36 3.41 -0.77 6.04
C PHE A 36 4.76 -0.51 6.71
N LYS A 37 4.76 0.13 7.88
CA LYS A 37 5.99 0.48 8.58
C LYS A 37 6.80 -0.75 8.94
N GLY A 38 8.07 -0.74 8.58
CA GLY A 38 9.00 -1.86 8.78
C GLY A 38 9.13 -2.80 7.58
N LEU A 39 8.29 -2.66 6.55
CA LEU A 39 8.42 -3.38 5.28
C LEU A 39 9.49 -2.76 4.36
N ASN A 40 10.68 -2.54 4.91
CA ASN A 40 11.76 -1.79 4.24
C ASN A 40 12.32 -2.52 3.00
N MET A 41 12.03 -3.83 2.87
CA MET A 41 12.42 -4.67 1.74
C MET A 41 11.32 -4.82 0.69
N LEU A 42 10.16 -4.19 0.89
CA LEU A 42 9.04 -4.28 -0.05
C LEU A 42 9.38 -3.54 -1.35
N HIS A 43 9.18 -4.23 -2.46
CA HIS A 43 9.39 -3.73 -3.82
C HIS A 43 8.05 -3.52 -4.52
N ASP A 44 7.11 -4.46 -4.36
CA ASP A 44 5.84 -4.44 -5.07
C ASP A 44 4.68 -4.43 -4.06
N LEU A 45 3.81 -3.43 -4.17
CA LEU A 45 2.59 -3.30 -3.39
C LEU A 45 1.40 -3.24 -4.34
N LEU A 46 0.61 -4.31 -4.36
CA LEU A 46 -0.56 -4.40 -5.21
C LEU A 46 -1.82 -4.15 -4.38
N LEU A 47 -2.49 -3.03 -4.65
CA LEU A 47 -3.71 -2.58 -3.98
C LEU A 47 -4.85 -2.38 -4.98
N SER A 48 -4.72 -2.86 -6.21
CA SER A 48 -5.76 -2.70 -7.22
C SER A 48 -7.07 -3.40 -6.86
N ASN A 49 -8.18 -2.88 -7.39
CA ASN A 49 -9.51 -3.41 -7.16
C ASN A 49 -9.85 -3.45 -5.65
N ASN A 50 -9.65 -2.32 -4.97
CA ASN A 50 -10.06 -2.08 -3.59
C ASN A 50 -10.98 -0.86 -3.55
N ASN A 51 -11.32 -0.40 -2.35
CA ASN A 51 -12.27 0.70 -2.13
C ASN A 51 -11.57 1.98 -1.62
N LEU A 52 -10.27 2.17 -1.87
CA LEU A 52 -9.52 3.29 -1.33
C LEU A 52 -10.04 4.63 -1.85
N GLN A 53 -10.32 5.56 -0.95
CA GLN A 53 -10.87 6.89 -1.29
C GLN A 53 -9.86 8.02 -1.18
N SER A 54 -8.89 7.88 -0.27
CA SER A 54 -7.84 8.87 -0.12
C SER A 54 -6.52 8.24 0.32
N ILE A 55 -5.43 8.93 -0.01
CA ILE A 55 -4.07 8.53 0.35
C ILE A 55 -3.46 9.64 1.22
N SER A 56 -3.13 9.30 2.47
CA SER A 56 -2.53 10.23 3.44
C SER A 56 -1.03 10.44 3.18
N SER A 57 -0.44 11.45 3.84
CA SER A 57 0.99 11.72 3.78
C SER A 57 1.87 10.63 4.40
N ASN A 58 1.28 9.71 5.16
CA ASN A 58 1.98 8.66 5.91
C ASN A 58 1.54 7.25 5.48
N ALA A 59 0.73 7.12 4.42
CA ALA A 59 0.21 5.85 3.95
C ALA A 59 1.33 4.88 3.54
N PHE A 60 2.44 5.40 3.00
CA PHE A 60 3.58 4.63 2.49
C PHE A 60 4.87 4.85 3.29
N THR A 61 4.79 5.31 4.54
CA THR A 61 5.95 5.51 5.42
C THR A 61 6.76 4.22 5.55
N GLY A 62 8.09 4.32 5.40
CA GLY A 62 9.03 3.20 5.50
C GLY A 62 9.24 2.40 4.20
N LEU A 63 8.45 2.64 3.15
CA LEU A 63 8.54 1.93 1.87
C LEU A 63 9.65 2.47 0.96
N SER A 64 10.86 2.62 1.51
CA SER A 64 12.02 3.23 0.84
C SER A 64 12.55 2.47 -0.39
N ARG A 65 12.16 1.21 -0.54
CA ARG A 65 12.54 0.32 -1.66
C ARG A 65 11.41 0.03 -2.64
N LEU A 66 10.22 0.58 -2.43
CA LEU A 66 9.08 0.35 -3.29
C LEU A 66 9.39 0.84 -4.71
N GLN A 67 9.10 -0.01 -5.69
CA GLN A 67 9.32 0.21 -7.12
C GLN A 67 7.99 0.18 -7.87
N VAL A 68 7.09 -0.72 -7.48
CA VAL A 68 5.78 -0.89 -8.09
C VAL A 68 4.70 -0.64 -7.04
N LEU A 69 3.80 0.30 -7.32
CA LEU A 69 2.59 0.54 -6.55
C LEU A 69 1.40 0.50 -7.50
N ASP A 70 0.55 -0.51 -7.34
CA ASP A 70 -0.67 -0.62 -8.14
C ASP A 70 -1.88 -0.16 -7.32
N LEU A 71 -2.47 0.98 -7.72
CA LEU A 71 -3.68 1.54 -7.14
C LEU A 71 -4.88 1.50 -8.10
N GLU A 72 -4.78 0.77 -9.22
CA GLU A 72 -5.81 0.73 -10.26
C GLU A 72 -7.18 0.29 -9.70
N ASN A 73 -8.28 0.79 -10.26
CA ASN A 73 -9.63 0.37 -9.88
C ASN A 73 -9.92 0.55 -8.37
N ASN A 74 -9.48 1.68 -7.82
CA ASN A 74 -9.92 2.23 -6.53
C ASN A 74 -10.83 3.46 -6.76
N TYR A 75 -11.30 4.09 -5.69
CA TYR A 75 -12.15 5.28 -5.72
C TYR A 75 -11.41 6.52 -5.21
N ILE A 76 -10.11 6.66 -5.54
CA ILE A 76 -9.25 7.69 -4.95
C ILE A 76 -9.67 9.07 -5.46
N GLU A 77 -10.20 9.89 -4.57
CA GLU A 77 -10.59 11.28 -4.85
C GLU A 77 -9.51 12.28 -4.43
N TYR A 78 -8.68 11.91 -3.47
CA TYR A 78 -7.63 12.78 -2.93
C TYR A 78 -6.35 12.03 -2.62
N ILE A 79 -5.23 12.58 -3.08
CA ILE A 79 -3.89 12.14 -2.71
C ILE A 79 -3.18 13.32 -2.07
N HIS A 80 -2.70 13.15 -0.84
CA HIS A 80 -1.92 14.17 -0.18
C HIS A 80 -0.61 14.43 -0.96
N PRO A 81 -0.16 15.69 -1.15
CA PRO A 81 1.04 16.01 -1.93
C PRO A 81 2.30 15.25 -1.48
N ASP A 82 2.43 15.03 -0.17
CA ASP A 82 3.55 14.30 0.44
C ASP A 82 3.35 12.78 0.54
N ALA A 83 2.28 12.20 -0.01
CA ALA A 83 1.98 10.76 0.09
C ALA A 83 3.16 9.87 -0.38
N PHE A 84 3.92 10.33 -1.37
CA PHE A 84 5.02 9.59 -1.99
C PHE A 84 6.41 10.06 -1.55
N ARG A 85 6.53 10.87 -0.49
CA ARG A 85 7.81 11.50 -0.09
C ARG A 85 8.92 10.48 0.26
N GLU A 86 8.54 9.29 0.72
CA GLU A 86 9.48 8.23 1.13
C GLU A 86 9.70 7.13 0.09
N THR A 87 8.79 7.00 -0.89
CA THR A 87 8.86 6.01 -1.98
C THR A 87 9.77 6.51 -3.12
N LYS A 88 11.02 6.84 -2.78
CA LYS A 88 11.99 7.50 -3.70
C LYS A 88 12.43 6.64 -4.89
N ARG A 89 12.09 5.35 -4.88
CA ARG A 89 12.45 4.37 -5.91
C ARG A 89 11.25 3.95 -6.76
N LEU A 90 10.09 4.57 -6.56
CA LEU A 90 8.88 4.27 -7.30
C LEU A 90 9.10 4.56 -8.79
N GLN A 91 8.80 3.57 -9.62
CA GLN A 91 8.98 3.61 -11.08
C GLN A 91 7.63 3.46 -11.77
N ASP A 92 6.80 2.55 -11.27
CA ASP A 92 5.49 2.24 -11.81
C ASP A 92 4.40 2.56 -10.78
N LEU A 93 3.46 3.42 -11.18
CA LEU A 93 2.31 3.89 -10.40
C LEU A 93 1.03 3.81 -11.24
#